data_AF-A0A523E619-F1
#
_entry.id   AF-A0A523E619-F1
#
_cell.length_a   1.000
_cell.length_b   1.000
_cell.length_c   1.000
_cell.angle_alpha   90.00
_cell.angle_beta   90.00
_cell.angle_gamma   90.00
#
_symmetry.space_group_name_H-M   'P 1'
#
loop_
_entity.id
_entity.type
_entity.pdbx_description
1 polymer ?
#
loop_
_entity_poly.entity_id
_entity_poly.type
_entity_poly.pdbx_seq_one_letter_code
_entity_poly.pdbx_strand_id
1 'polypeptide(L)'
;MTDPPTDWPQEGTPPPSAGPLRDGPAWERRTGVLDLGAMFTTVKDVLVDAPRTFASMNRDNGLGGPLAFLLILGTLSGWVHQIWGFLMEQGMESIGFDMGSMDLSQFGFQQNEAVAAFMAGTAFMIISALILPALILVVFFIQAGVFHLMLLIVGGARQSFETTARVVAYTTGATALFQMVPFCGWLIG
;
A
#
# COMPACT_ATOMS: atom_id res chain seq x y z
N MET A 1 -37.43 -44.01 -36.59
CA MET A 1 -37.33 -43.04 -35.47
C MET A 1 -35.98 -43.28 -34.83
N THR A 2 -35.03 -42.41 -35.10
CA THR A 2 -33.69 -42.43 -34.49
C THR A 2 -33.73 -41.51 -33.28
N ASP A 3 -33.36 -42.01 -32.10
CA ASP A 3 -33.28 -41.19 -30.90
C ASP A 3 -32.29 -40.03 -31.08
N PRO A 4 -32.57 -38.85 -30.52
CA PRO A 4 -31.68 -37.70 -30.61
C PRO A 4 -30.39 -37.91 -29.78
N PRO A 5 -29.26 -37.27 -30.15
CA PRO A 5 -27.99 -37.39 -29.44
C PRO A 5 -28.10 -36.89 -27.99
N THR A 6 -27.65 -37.70 -27.04
CA THR A 6 -27.76 -37.51 -25.58
C THR A 6 -26.79 -36.50 -24.97
N ASP A 7 -26.13 -35.65 -25.76
CA ASP A 7 -24.98 -34.85 -25.30
C ASP A 7 -25.20 -33.32 -25.34
N TRP A 8 -26.46 -32.88 -25.37
CA TRP A 8 -26.78 -31.47 -25.16
C TRP A 8 -26.48 -31.08 -23.71
N PRO A 9 -25.77 -29.96 -23.45
CA PRO A 9 -25.60 -29.43 -22.10
C PRO A 9 -26.98 -29.24 -21.48
N GLN A 10 -27.26 -29.94 -20.39
CA GLN A 10 -28.54 -29.78 -19.70
C GLN A 10 -28.59 -28.38 -19.10
N GLU A 11 -29.45 -27.52 -19.65
CA GLU A 11 -29.83 -26.24 -19.04
C GLU A 11 -30.37 -26.54 -17.64
N GLY A 12 -29.54 -26.34 -16.62
CA GLY A 12 -29.90 -26.67 -15.24
C GLY A 12 -28.74 -27.09 -14.34
N THR A 13 -27.53 -27.36 -14.87
CA THR A 13 -26.36 -27.43 -13.97
C THR A 13 -26.11 -26.03 -13.41
N PRO A 14 -26.20 -25.82 -12.09
CA PRO A 14 -25.75 -24.57 -11.49
C PRO A 14 -24.31 -24.29 -11.97
N PRO A 15 -23.92 -23.03 -12.20
CA PRO A 15 -22.53 -22.72 -12.48
C PRO A 15 -21.66 -23.42 -11.44
N PRO A 16 -20.49 -23.97 -11.81
CA PRO A 16 -19.62 -24.69 -10.89
C PRO A 16 -19.54 -23.92 -9.58
N SER A 17 -19.94 -24.58 -8.50
CA SER A 17 -19.96 -24.02 -7.15
C SER A 17 -18.69 -23.22 -6.92
N ALA A 18 -18.85 -21.98 -6.44
CA ALA A 18 -17.80 -21.05 -6.09
C ALA A 18 -16.52 -21.80 -5.68
N GLY A 19 -15.39 -21.46 -6.31
CA GLY A 19 -14.08 -22.01 -5.94
C GLY A 19 -13.85 -21.91 -4.42
N PRO A 20 -12.88 -22.68 -3.86
CA PRO A 20 -12.67 -22.80 -2.42
C PRO A 20 -12.79 -21.43 -1.73
N LEU A 21 -13.54 -21.39 -0.61
CA LEU A 21 -13.86 -20.18 0.14
C LEU A 21 -12.63 -19.26 0.20
N ARG A 22 -12.70 -18.14 -0.53
CA ARG A 22 -11.64 -17.14 -0.55
C ARG A 22 -11.81 -16.29 0.69
N ASP A 23 -11.20 -16.76 1.76
CA ASP A 23 -11.31 -16.07 3.04
C ASP A 23 -10.51 -14.76 3.10
N GLY A 24 -9.59 -14.56 2.15
CA GLY A 24 -8.70 -13.42 2.10
C GLY A 24 -7.67 -13.37 3.23
N PRO A 25 -6.82 -12.34 3.25
CA PRO A 25 -5.90 -12.09 4.36
C PRO A 25 -6.65 -11.96 5.69
N ALA A 26 -5.99 -12.29 6.80
CA ALA A 26 -6.61 -12.23 8.13
C ALA A 26 -7.29 -10.88 8.43
N TRP A 27 -6.75 -9.77 7.91
CA TRP A 27 -7.30 -8.43 8.02
C TRP A 27 -8.72 -8.28 7.42
N GLU A 28 -9.09 -9.07 6.43
CA GLU A 28 -10.45 -9.07 5.87
C GLU A 28 -11.48 -9.72 6.79
N ARG A 29 -11.02 -10.60 7.69
CA ARG A 29 -11.85 -11.30 8.68
C ARG A 29 -11.79 -10.66 10.06
N ARG A 30 -11.31 -9.40 10.14
CA ARG A 30 -11.14 -8.68 11.40
C ARG A 30 -12.47 -8.46 12.11
N THR A 31 -12.44 -8.55 13.44
CA THR A 31 -13.62 -8.37 14.29
C THR A 31 -13.88 -6.91 14.66
N GLY A 32 -12.86 -6.05 14.51
CA GLY A 32 -12.93 -4.61 14.80
C GLY A 32 -12.06 -3.78 13.88
N VAL A 33 -12.14 -2.45 14.03
CA VAL A 33 -11.41 -1.49 13.18
C VAL A 33 -9.89 -1.58 13.35
N LEU A 34 -9.42 -1.85 14.57
CA LEU A 34 -8.00 -1.95 14.94
C LEU A 34 -7.66 -3.34 15.51
N ASP A 35 -8.00 -4.38 14.76
CA ASP A 35 -7.63 -5.76 15.10
C ASP A 35 -6.13 -6.01 14.85
N LEU A 36 -5.31 -5.73 15.88
CA LEU A 36 -3.85 -5.84 15.77
C LEU A 36 -3.37 -7.27 15.47
N GLY A 37 -4.10 -8.29 15.94
CA GLY A 37 -3.78 -9.69 15.69
C GLY A 37 -3.96 -10.04 14.21
N ALA A 38 -5.09 -9.64 13.62
CA ALA A 38 -5.35 -9.79 12.20
C ALA A 38 -4.36 -8.99 11.34
N MET A 39 -3.99 -7.79 11.78
CA MET A 39 -3.00 -6.95 11.10
C MET A 39 -1.62 -7.61 11.06
N PHE A 40 -1.10 -8.03 12.21
CA PHE A 40 0.22 -8.68 12.29
C PHE A 40 0.25 -10.00 11.51
N THR A 41 -0.82 -10.78 11.59
CA THR A 41 -0.96 -12.02 10.79
C THR A 41 -0.91 -11.71 9.30
N THR A 42 -1.64 -10.68 8.86
CA THR A 42 -1.63 -10.25 7.45
C THR A 42 -0.26 -9.76 7.00
N VAL A 43 0.43 -8.95 7.81
CA VAL A 43 1.81 -8.52 7.53
C VAL A 43 2.72 -9.73 7.34
N LYS A 44 2.71 -10.67 8.30
CA LYS A 44 3.52 -11.88 8.24
C LYS A 44 3.21 -12.68 6.99
N ASP A 45 1.94 -12.95 6.72
CA ASP A 45 1.51 -13.80 5.60
C ASP A 45 1.82 -13.15 4.24
N VAL A 46 1.72 -11.82 4.13
CA VAL A 46 2.12 -11.07 2.92
C VAL A 46 3.63 -11.07 2.75
N LEU A 47 4.42 -10.90 3.81
CA LEU A 47 5.88 -10.82 3.71
C LEU A 47 6.54 -12.20 3.55
N VAL A 48 5.95 -13.26 4.09
CA VAL A 48 6.58 -14.60 4.18
C VAL A 48 5.97 -15.59 3.17
N ASP A 49 4.67 -15.50 2.88
CA ASP A 49 3.97 -16.45 2.00
C ASP A 49 3.00 -15.72 1.04
N ALA A 50 3.50 -14.67 0.38
CA ALA A 50 2.74 -13.86 -0.57
C ALA A 50 1.96 -14.69 -1.61
N PRO A 51 2.55 -15.73 -2.26
CA PRO A 51 1.83 -16.50 -3.27
C PRO A 51 0.57 -17.18 -2.71
N ARG A 52 0.64 -17.77 -1.51
CA ARG A 52 -0.55 -18.38 -0.89
C ARG A 52 -1.55 -17.33 -0.43
N THR A 53 -1.07 -16.23 0.16
CA THR A 53 -1.93 -15.13 0.63
C THR A 53 -2.72 -14.49 -0.50
N PHE A 54 -2.07 -14.21 -1.63
CA PHE A 54 -2.76 -13.60 -2.78
C PHE A 54 -3.55 -14.61 -3.63
N ALA A 55 -3.23 -15.91 -3.58
CA ALA A 55 -4.03 -16.94 -4.21
C ALA A 55 -5.42 -17.12 -3.56
N SER A 56 -5.52 -16.94 -2.24
CA SER A 56 -6.77 -17.02 -1.48
C SER A 56 -7.49 -15.67 -1.33
N MET A 57 -6.94 -14.58 -1.89
CA MET A 57 -7.47 -13.22 -1.75
C MET A 57 -8.81 -13.04 -2.46
N ASN A 58 -9.73 -12.33 -1.81
CA ASN A 58 -10.96 -11.85 -2.42
C ASN A 58 -10.66 -10.91 -3.60
N ARG A 59 -11.42 -11.07 -4.68
CA ARG A 59 -11.22 -10.30 -5.91
C ARG A 59 -12.22 -9.15 -6.07
N ASP A 60 -13.43 -9.33 -5.52
CA ASP A 60 -14.57 -8.43 -5.71
C ASP A 60 -15.28 -8.15 -4.36
N ASN A 61 -14.55 -7.63 -3.37
CA ASN A 61 -15.10 -7.29 -2.04
C ASN A 61 -14.84 -5.83 -1.67
N GLY A 62 -14.64 -4.98 -2.68
CA GLY A 62 -14.27 -3.59 -2.54
C GLY A 62 -12.84 -3.38 -2.00
N LEU A 63 -12.47 -2.10 -1.93
CA LEU A 63 -11.16 -1.64 -1.48
C LEU A 63 -11.10 -1.21 -0.01
N GLY A 64 -12.24 -1.19 0.70
CA GLY A 64 -12.30 -0.63 2.06
C GLY A 64 -11.36 -1.32 3.06
N GLY A 65 -11.32 -2.66 3.06
CA GLY A 65 -10.39 -3.44 3.89
C GLY A 65 -8.91 -3.18 3.56
N PRO A 66 -8.48 -3.37 2.31
CA PRO A 66 -7.09 -3.12 1.88
C PRO A 66 -6.65 -1.67 2.09
N LEU A 67 -7.50 -0.68 1.80
CA LEU A 67 -7.17 0.74 2.00
C LEU A 67 -7.03 1.08 3.48
N ALA A 68 -7.87 0.52 4.36
CA ALA A 68 -7.71 0.71 5.80
C ALA A 68 -6.37 0.13 6.29
N PHE A 69 -5.98 -1.05 5.79
CA PHE A 69 -4.69 -1.66 6.11
C PHE A 69 -3.52 -0.77 5.68
N LEU A 70 -3.53 -0.34 4.42
CA LEU A 70 -2.54 0.57 3.85
C LEU A 70 -2.45 1.89 4.63
N LEU A 71 -3.60 2.51 4.91
CA LEU A 71 -3.66 3.81 5.59
C LEU A 71 -3.12 3.71 7.01
N ILE A 72 -3.48 2.68 7.77
CA ILE A 72 -3.03 2.52 9.15
C ILE A 72 -1.51 2.31 9.17
N LEU A 73 -1.00 1.32 8.43
CA LEU A 73 0.42 0.98 8.47
C LEU A 73 1.29 2.03 7.76
N GLY A 74 0.85 2.54 6.62
CA GLY A 74 1.55 3.57 5.86
C GLY A 74 1.67 4.88 6.62
N THR A 75 0.57 5.34 7.24
CA THR A 75 0.59 6.60 8.01
C THR A 75 1.44 6.45 9.26
N LEU A 76 1.29 5.34 10.01
CA LEU A 76 2.08 5.09 11.21
C LEU A 76 3.58 5.02 10.89
N SER A 77 3.94 4.29 9.83
CA SER A 77 5.33 4.17 9.39
C SER A 77 5.89 5.50 8.92
N GLY A 78 5.11 6.30 8.17
CA GLY A 78 5.53 7.60 7.69
C GLY A 78 5.72 8.64 8.79
N TRP A 79 4.95 8.58 9.89
CA TRP A 79 5.20 9.42 11.07
C TRP A 79 6.50 9.04 11.79
N VAL A 80 6.74 7.75 12.01
CA VAL A 80 8.00 7.26 12.59
C VAL A 80 9.18 7.67 11.70
N HIS A 81 9.03 7.54 10.38
CA HIS A 81 10.04 7.93 9.41
C HIS A 81 10.36 9.43 9.47
N GLN A 82 9.35 10.30 9.61
CA GLN A 82 9.56 11.75 9.77
C GLN A 82 10.35 12.09 11.04
N ILE A 83 10.08 11.38 12.15
CA ILE A 83 10.83 11.56 13.40
C ILE A 83 12.30 11.20 13.20
N TRP A 84 12.59 10.08 12.53
CA TRP A 84 13.97 9.73 12.19
C TRP A 84 14.63 10.70 11.23
N GLY A 85 13.92 11.14 10.19
CA GLY A 85 14.44 12.14 9.26
C GLY A 85 14.92 13.39 10.00
N PHE A 86 14.09 13.94 10.88
CA PHE A 86 14.44 15.12 11.67
C PHE A 86 15.59 14.91 12.64
N LEU A 87 15.60 13.79 13.37
CA LEU A 87 16.68 13.50 14.32
C LEU A 87 18.01 13.23 13.61
N MET A 88 17.99 12.58 12.45
CA MET A 88 19.18 12.34 11.63
C MET A 88 19.69 13.61 10.97
N GLU A 89 18.80 14.46 10.44
CA GLU A 89 19.17 15.76 9.85
C GLU A 89 19.91 16.64 10.86
N GLN A 90 19.37 16.79 12.08
CA GLN A 90 20.04 17.52 13.15
C GLN A 90 21.40 16.92 13.54
N GLY A 91 21.47 15.58 13.62
CA GLY A 91 22.71 14.89 13.94
C GLY A 91 23.78 15.04 12.86
N MET A 92 23.40 14.98 11.59
CA MET A 92 24.32 15.02 10.46
C MET A 92 24.79 16.44 10.14
N GLU A 93 23.91 17.44 10.29
CA GLU A 93 24.30 18.85 10.21
C GLU A 93 25.36 19.18 11.28
N SER A 94 25.23 18.62 12.49
CA SER A 94 26.19 18.86 13.58
C SER A 94 27.63 18.39 13.29
N ILE A 95 27.79 17.45 12.35
CA ILE A 95 29.10 16.95 11.89
C ILE A 95 29.47 17.43 10.47
N GLY A 96 28.74 18.42 9.95
CA GLY A 96 29.02 19.07 8.66
C GLY A 96 28.59 18.28 7.43
N PHE A 97 27.69 17.30 7.58
CA PHE A 97 27.15 16.51 6.48
C PHE A 97 25.70 16.90 6.20
N ASP A 98 25.45 17.53 5.05
CA ASP A 98 24.10 17.83 4.57
C ASP A 98 23.55 16.64 3.77
N MET A 99 22.56 15.94 4.35
CA MET A 99 21.90 14.76 3.77
C MET A 99 20.81 15.11 2.76
N GLY A 100 20.96 16.23 2.05
CA GLY A 100 20.03 16.59 0.98
C GLY A 100 18.66 16.91 1.52
N SER A 101 18.60 17.91 2.41
CA SER A 101 17.40 18.72 2.48
C SER A 101 17.00 19.08 1.03
N MET A 102 15.72 18.88 0.68
CA MET A 102 15.28 19.19 -0.67
C MET A 102 15.53 20.68 -0.90
N ASP A 103 16.55 21.01 -1.70
CA ASP A 103 16.87 22.40 -1.99
C ASP A 103 15.77 22.96 -2.91
N LEU A 104 14.76 23.53 -2.26
CA LEU A 104 13.63 24.16 -2.92
C LEU A 104 13.99 25.54 -3.49
N SER A 105 15.25 25.98 -3.38
CA SER A 105 15.77 27.18 -4.05
C SER A 105 15.53 27.15 -5.56
N GLN A 106 15.62 25.96 -6.15
CA GLN A 106 15.35 25.72 -7.57
C GLN A 106 13.90 26.02 -7.97
N PHE A 107 12.98 26.05 -7.01
CA PHE A 107 11.57 26.41 -7.21
C PHE A 107 11.25 27.85 -6.75
N GLY A 108 12.26 28.64 -6.37
CA GLY A 108 12.14 30.07 -6.04
C GLY A 108 11.69 30.39 -4.61
N PHE A 109 11.60 29.39 -3.72
CA PHE A 109 11.11 29.57 -2.35
C PHE A 109 12.13 30.20 -1.38
N GLN A 110 13.41 30.25 -1.74
CA GLN A 110 14.52 30.66 -0.87
C GLN A 110 14.62 32.18 -0.65
N GLN A 111 14.01 33.00 -1.51
CA GLN A 111 14.03 34.47 -1.35
C GLN A 111 13.18 34.97 -0.19
N ASN A 112 12.39 34.09 0.44
CA ASN A 112 11.53 34.44 1.56
C ASN A 112 12.01 33.72 2.82
N GLU A 113 12.72 34.44 3.69
CA GLU A 113 13.22 33.94 4.98
C GLU A 113 12.12 33.30 5.83
N ALA A 114 10.87 33.78 5.73
CA ALA A 114 9.73 33.20 6.45
C ALA A 114 9.34 31.81 5.91
N VAL A 115 9.50 31.56 4.60
CA VAL A 115 9.25 30.24 4.00
C VAL A 115 10.36 29.27 4.39
N ALA A 116 11.62 29.70 4.37
CA ALA A 116 12.74 28.89 4.82
C ALA A 116 12.59 28.48 6.29
N ALA A 117 12.27 29.43 7.19
CA ALA A 117 12.04 29.16 8.60
C ALA A 117 10.81 28.26 8.86
N PHE A 118 9.75 28.41 8.05
CA PHE A 118 8.58 27.54 8.13
C PHE A 118 8.89 26.10 7.73
N MET A 119 9.66 25.89 6.65
CA MET A 119 10.03 24.56 6.14
C MET A 119 11.04 23.84 7.04
N ALA A 120 11.97 24.57 7.68
CA ALA A 120 12.88 24.02 8.68
C ALA A 120 12.21 23.79 10.06
N GLY A 121 10.96 24.22 10.23
CA GLY A 121 10.30 24.29 11.53
C GLY A 121 9.35 23.12 11.83
N THR A 122 8.97 23.01 13.11
CA THR A 122 7.94 22.09 13.61
C THR A 122 6.59 22.24 12.88
N ALA A 123 6.28 23.42 12.35
CA ALA A 123 5.05 23.67 11.59
C ALA A 123 4.98 22.83 10.30
N PHE A 124 6.09 22.70 9.57
CA PHE A 124 6.16 21.86 8.39
C PHE A 124 5.88 20.39 8.73
N MET A 125 6.52 19.86 9.78
CA MET A 125 6.29 18.47 10.22
C MET A 125 4.84 18.18 10.58
N ILE A 126 4.16 19.12 11.24
CA ILE A 126 2.75 18.96 11.61
C ILE A 126 1.89 18.93 10.34
N ILE A 127 2.12 19.86 9.43
CA ILE A 127 1.34 19.97 8.19
C ILE A 127 1.57 18.77 7.27
N SER A 128 2.83 18.33 7.10
CA SER A 128 3.15 17.12 6.35
C SER A 128 2.52 15.88 6.99
N ALA A 129 2.55 15.74 8.31
CA ALA A 129 1.92 14.63 9.02
C ALA A 129 0.39 14.58 8.82
N LEU A 130 -0.28 15.73 8.72
CA LEU A 130 -1.73 15.82 8.47
C LEU A 130 -2.09 15.53 7.00
N ILE A 131 -1.25 15.94 6.05
CA ILE A 131 -1.47 15.71 4.61
C ILE A 131 -1.10 14.28 4.20
N LEU A 132 -0.19 13.64 4.92
CA LEU A 132 0.37 12.33 4.60
C LEU A 132 -0.68 11.24 4.25
N PRO A 133 -1.79 11.04 5.00
CA PRO A 133 -2.76 10.00 4.66
C PRO A 133 -3.42 10.23 3.29
N ALA A 134 -3.72 11.48 2.95
CA ALA A 134 -4.28 11.83 1.65
C ALA A 134 -3.25 11.60 0.53
N LEU A 135 -1.99 11.96 0.78
CA LEU A 135 -0.90 11.74 -0.17
C LEU A 135 -0.65 10.24 -0.43
N ILE A 136 -0.69 9.41 0.62
CA ILE A 136 -0.58 7.95 0.49
C ILE A 136 -1.64 7.41 -0.46
N LEU A 137 -2.89 7.87 -0.37
CA LEU A 137 -3.96 7.42 -1.27
C LEU A 137 -3.72 7.83 -2.72
N VAL A 138 -3.30 9.07 -2.94
CA VAL A 138 -3.01 9.58 -4.30
C VAL A 138 -1.88 8.75 -4.94
N VAL A 139 -0.77 8.60 -4.22
CA VAL A 139 0.38 7.81 -4.70
C VAL A 139 0.00 6.35 -4.92
N PHE A 140 -0.79 5.77 -4.01
CA PHE A 140 -1.29 4.41 -4.12
C PHE A 140 -2.09 4.18 -5.41
N PHE A 141 -3.05 5.06 -5.74
CA PHE A 141 -3.87 4.88 -6.94
C PHE A 141 -3.04 5.03 -8.22
N ILE A 142 -2.06 5.94 -8.23
CA ILE A 142 -1.11 6.07 -9.33
C ILE A 142 -0.30 4.77 -9.48
N GLN A 143 0.27 4.26 -8.38
CA GLN A 143 1.07 3.04 -8.37
C GLN A 143 0.27 1.80 -8.81
N ALA A 144 -0.94 1.63 -8.29
CA ALA A 144 -1.84 0.56 -8.70
C ALA A 144 -2.22 0.68 -10.19
N GLY A 145 -2.46 1.91 -10.68
CA GLY A 145 -2.71 2.19 -12.09
C GLY A 145 -1.54 1.79 -12.98
N VAL A 146 -0.32 2.17 -12.60
CA VAL A 146 0.91 1.81 -13.32
C VAL A 146 1.09 0.29 -13.37
N PHE A 147 0.96 -0.41 -12.24
CA PHE A 147 1.09 -1.87 -12.22
C PHE A 147 0.00 -2.57 -13.04
N HIS A 148 -1.24 -2.08 -12.98
CA HIS A 148 -2.31 -2.64 -13.78
C HIS A 148 -2.09 -2.41 -15.28
N LEU A 149 -1.61 -1.22 -15.66
CA LEU A 149 -1.23 -0.91 -17.04
C LEU A 149 -0.10 -1.82 -17.52
N MET A 150 0.93 -2.05 -16.70
CA MET A 150 2.00 -3.00 -17.02
C MET A 150 1.46 -4.41 -17.22
N LEU A 151 0.54 -4.87 -16.35
CA LEU A 151 -0.13 -6.15 -16.50
C LEU A 151 -0.97 -6.23 -17.77
N LEU A 152 -1.63 -5.15 -18.19
CA LEU A 152 -2.37 -5.08 -19.46
C LEU A 152 -1.42 -5.22 -20.65
N ILE A 153 -0.29 -4.51 -20.64
CA ILE A 153 0.71 -4.52 -21.71
C ILE A 153 1.30 -5.93 -21.91
N VAL A 154 1.63 -6.64 -20.83
CA VAL A 154 2.21 -8.00 -20.90
C VAL A 154 1.16 -9.10 -21.01
N GLY A 155 -0.14 -8.76 -21.09
CA GLY A 155 -1.24 -9.73 -21.12
C GLY A 155 -1.45 -10.51 -19.80
N GLY A 156 -0.85 -10.03 -18.70
CA GLY A 156 -0.96 -10.61 -17.36
C GLY A 156 -2.21 -10.15 -16.58
N ALA A 157 -2.91 -9.11 -17.03
CA ALA A 157 -4.13 -8.57 -16.39
C ALA A 157 -5.33 -9.52 -16.56
N ARG A 158 -5.29 -10.66 -15.88
CA ARG A 158 -6.32 -11.70 -15.92
C ARG A 158 -7.53 -11.42 -15.02
N GLN A 159 -7.48 -10.35 -14.23
CA GLN A 159 -8.50 -9.97 -13.24
C GLN A 159 -8.72 -8.44 -13.28
N SER A 160 -9.73 -7.95 -12.56
CA SER A 160 -10.10 -6.53 -12.52
C SER A 160 -9.00 -5.64 -11.93
N PHE A 161 -9.09 -4.32 -12.19
CA PHE A 161 -8.25 -3.33 -11.53
C PHE A 161 -8.33 -3.43 -10.01
N GLU A 162 -9.53 -3.70 -9.46
CA GLU A 162 -9.73 -3.89 -8.02
C GLU A 162 -8.81 -4.96 -7.46
N THR A 163 -8.67 -6.10 -8.15
CA THR A 163 -7.75 -7.16 -7.70
C THR A 163 -6.30 -6.67 -7.64
N THR A 164 -5.86 -5.88 -8.63
CA THR A 164 -4.49 -5.31 -8.63
C THR A 164 -4.30 -4.31 -7.49
N ALA A 165 -5.26 -3.41 -7.33
CA ALA A 165 -5.25 -2.41 -6.26
C ALA A 165 -5.23 -3.05 -4.87
N ARG A 166 -5.95 -4.16 -4.66
CA ARG A 166 -5.90 -4.95 -3.42
C ARG A 166 -4.51 -5.51 -3.14
N VAL A 167 -3.86 -6.14 -4.13
CA VAL A 167 -2.48 -6.66 -3.98
C VAL A 167 -1.52 -5.53 -3.62
N VAL A 168 -1.59 -4.39 -4.32
CA VAL A 168 -0.73 -3.24 -4.07
C VAL A 168 -0.95 -2.69 -2.67
N ALA A 169 -2.21 -2.52 -2.23
CA ALA A 169 -2.51 -1.99 -0.90
C ALA A 169 -1.96 -2.88 0.23
N TYR A 170 -2.14 -4.19 0.14
CA TYR A 170 -1.60 -5.12 1.13
C TYR A 170 -0.08 -5.21 1.11
N THR A 171 0.52 -5.21 -0.08
CA THR A 171 1.98 -5.26 -0.22
C THR A 171 2.60 -3.98 0.34
N THR A 172 2.17 -2.81 -0.13
CA THR A 172 2.67 -1.51 0.34
C THR A 172 2.41 -1.31 1.83
N GLY A 173 1.24 -1.70 2.33
CA GLY A 173 0.95 -1.62 3.77
C GLY A 173 1.88 -2.51 4.60
N ALA A 174 2.13 -3.75 4.17
CA ALA A 174 2.99 -4.68 4.90
C ALA A 174 4.47 -4.27 4.87
N THR A 175 4.95 -3.77 3.73
CA THR A 175 6.34 -3.31 3.57
C THR A 175 6.59 -1.93 4.19
N ALA A 176 5.56 -1.11 4.43
CA ALA A 176 5.71 0.21 5.06
C ALA A 176 6.45 0.13 6.40
N LEU A 177 6.32 -0.99 7.12
CA LEU A 177 7.02 -1.21 8.39
C LEU A 177 8.56 -1.12 8.27
N PHE A 178 9.13 -1.43 7.10
CA PHE A 178 10.58 -1.27 6.89
C PHE A 178 11.03 0.19 6.95
N GLN A 179 10.13 1.15 6.72
CA GLN A 179 10.43 2.58 6.82
C GLN A 179 10.56 3.06 8.28
N MET A 180 10.07 2.28 9.24
CA MET A 180 10.21 2.59 10.67
C MET A 180 11.65 2.40 11.17
N VAL A 181 12.43 1.54 10.49
CA VAL A 181 13.84 1.32 10.80
C VAL A 181 14.66 2.26 9.91
N PRO A 182 15.53 3.11 10.50
CA PRO A 182 16.35 4.03 9.71
C PRO A 182 17.21 3.21 8.75
N PHE A 183 17.42 3.72 7.54
CA PHE A 183 18.16 3.08 6.43
C PHE A 183 17.50 1.85 5.78
N CYS A 184 16.56 1.15 6.41
CA CYS A 184 15.89 -0.01 5.81
C CYS A 184 14.85 0.36 4.74
N GLY A 185 14.19 1.51 4.89
CA GLY A 185 13.22 1.99 3.90
C GLY A 185 13.85 2.40 2.56
N TRP A 186 15.06 2.95 2.56
CA TRP A 186 15.74 3.43 1.34
C TRP A 186 16.30 2.30 0.47
N LEU A 187 16.71 1.19 1.09
CA LEU A 187 17.28 0.04 0.39
C LEU A 187 16.24 -0.86 -0.30
N ILE A 188 14.97 -0.78 0.12
CA ILE A 188 13.92 -1.75 -0.24
C ILE A 188 12.70 -1.08 -0.90
N GLY A 189 12.47 0.23 -0.68
CA GLY A 189 11.30 0.98 -1.15
C GLY A 189 11.40 1.48 -2.59
#